data_AF-A0A810N545-F1
#
_entry.id   AF-A0A810N545-F1
#
_cell.length_a   1.000
_cell.length_b   1.000
_cell.length_c   1.000
_cell.angle_alpha   90.00
_cell.angle_beta   90.00
_cell.angle_gamma   90.00
#
_symmetry.space_group_name_H-M   'P 1'
#
loop_
_entity.id
_entity.type
_entity.pdbx_description
1 polymer ?
#
loop_
_entity_poly.entity_id
_entity_poly.type
_entity_poly.pdbx_seq_one_letter_code
_entity_poly.pdbx_strand_id
1 'polypeptide(L)'
;MFRALGDPVRLRLMSMIASVPEICVCDLTPEFALSGPTISHHLKVLRDAGLVESDRRGTWVWYRVRADAFRQLGALLHIPAPTEASA
;
A
#
# COMPACT_ATOMS: atom_id res chain seq x y z
N MET A 1 5.06 3.39 9.52
CA MET A 1 4.26 3.79 8.34
C MET A 1 5.01 4.72 7.39
N PHE A 2 5.22 6.01 7.69
CA PHE A 2 5.77 6.97 6.70
C PHE A 2 7.14 6.61 6.11
N ARG A 3 8.06 6.06 6.90
CA ARG A 3 9.35 5.55 6.39
C ARG A 3 9.18 4.46 5.32
N ALA A 4 8.14 3.63 5.44
CA ALA A 4 7.82 2.63 4.44
C ALA A 4 7.18 3.27 3.18
N LEU A 5 6.37 4.32 3.34
CA LEU A 5 5.75 5.01 2.20
C LEU A 5 6.69 6.00 1.48
N GLY A 6 7.80 6.41 2.10
CA GLY A 6 8.74 7.38 1.52
C GLY A 6 9.59 6.90 0.34
N ASP A 7 9.41 5.66 -0.11
CA ASP A 7 10.07 5.11 -1.29
C ASP A 7 9.10 5.04 -2.46
N PRO A 8 9.50 5.49 -3.66
CA PRO A 8 8.58 5.62 -4.79
C PRO A 8 8.03 4.28 -5.27
N VAL A 9 8.81 3.20 -5.19
CA VAL A 9 8.37 1.86 -5.58
C VAL A 9 7.34 1.36 -4.58
N ARG A 10 7.61 1.51 -3.27
CA ARG A 10 6.66 1.13 -2.21
C ARG A 10 5.37 1.95 -2.27
N LEU A 11 5.46 3.24 -2.57
CA LEU A 11 4.28 4.09 -2.73
C LEU A 11 3.44 3.65 -3.93
N ARG A 12 4.06 3.34 -5.07
CA ARG A 12 3.36 2.83 -6.26
C ARG A 12 2.71 1.47 -6.00
N LEU A 13 3.43 0.52 -5.38
CA LEU A 13 2.87 -0.76 -4.95
C LEU A 13 1.66 -0.56 -4.04
N MET A 14 1.78 0.32 -3.05
CA MET A 14 0.70 0.64 -2.12
C MET A 14 -0.52 1.21 -2.85
N SER A 15 -0.31 2.13 -3.79
CA SER A 15 -1.40 2.71 -4.60
C SER A 15 -2.12 1.63 -5.41
N MET A 16 -1.38 0.72 -6.05
CA MET A 16 -1.99 -0.37 -6.83
C MET A 16 -2.81 -1.32 -5.95
N ILE A 17 -2.28 -1.72 -4.80
CA ILE A 17 -2.97 -2.59 -3.85
C ILE A 17 -4.23 -1.89 -3.29
N ALA A 18 -4.18 -0.57 -3.08
CA ALA A 18 -5.32 0.21 -2.57
C ALA A 18 -6.44 0.43 -3.60
N SER A 19 -6.15 0.29 -4.90
CA SER A 19 -7.13 0.49 -5.97
C SER A 19 -8.10 -0.69 -6.16
N VAL A 20 -7.83 -1.84 -5.53
CA VAL A 20 -8.63 -3.06 -5.68
C VAL A 20 -8.79 -3.77 -4.32
N PRO A 21 -9.80 -4.64 -4.14
CA PRO A 21 -9.99 -5.35 -2.87
C PRO A 21 -8.81 -6.25 -2.48
N GLU A 22 -8.19 -6.91 -3.45
CA GLU A 22 -6.96 -7.69 -3.32
C GLU A 22 -6.26 -7.85 -4.68
N ILE A 23 -4.94 -8.11 -4.67
CA ILE A 23 -4.14 -8.28 -5.89
C ILE A 23 -3.04 -9.34 -5.71
N CYS A 24 -2.78 -10.15 -6.74
CA CYS A 24 -1.70 -11.12 -6.73
C CYS A 24 -0.33 -10.44 -6.91
N VAL A 25 0.71 -10.99 -6.28
CA VAL A 25 2.11 -10.59 -6.56
C VAL A 25 2.49 -10.76 -8.03
N CYS A 26 1.87 -11.72 -8.71
CA CYS A 26 2.04 -12.01 -10.13
C CYS A 26 1.51 -10.89 -11.02
N ASP A 27 0.48 -10.15 -10.59
CA ASP A 27 -0.06 -9.00 -11.30
C ASP A 27 0.68 -7.70 -10.95
N LEU A 28 1.27 -7.63 -9.76
CA LEU A 28 2.08 -6.49 -9.33
C LEU A 28 3.43 -6.43 -10.03
N THR A 29 4.11 -7.58 -10.16
CA THR A 29 5.52 -7.62 -10.58
C THR A 29 5.77 -7.07 -12.00
N PRO A 30 4.93 -7.37 -13.02
CA PRO A 30 5.14 -6.88 -14.39
C PRO A 30 5.13 -5.36 -14.54
N GLU A 31 4.52 -4.63 -13.60
CA GLU A 31 4.42 -3.16 -13.62
C GLU A 31 5.71 -2.43 -13.25
N PHE A 32 6.75 -3.18 -12.89
CA PHE A 32 8.04 -2.66 -12.46
C PHE A 32 9.18 -3.28 -13.28
N ALA A 33 10.14 -2.44 -13.67
CA ALA A 33 11.41 -2.90 -14.23
C ALA A 33 12.37 -3.40 -13.12
N LEU A 34 11.87 -4.21 -12.20
CA LEU A 34 12.58 -4.73 -11.03
C LEU A 34 12.48 -6.25 -10.97
N SER A 35 13.44 -6.87 -10.29
CA SER A 35 13.41 -8.32 -10.08
C SER A 35 12.33 -8.71 -9.07
N GLY A 36 11.81 -9.93 -9.19
CA GLY A 36 10.85 -10.50 -8.24
C GLY A 36 11.33 -10.48 -6.77
N PRO A 37 12.63 -10.77 -6.46
CA PRO A 37 13.17 -10.60 -5.12
C PRO A 37 13.07 -9.17 -4.58
N THR A 38 13.35 -8.16 -5.41
CA THR A 38 13.25 -6.75 -5.01
C THR A 38 11.80 -6.35 -4.70
N ILE A 39 10.84 -6.75 -5.56
CA ILE A 39 9.41 -6.53 -5.30
C ILE A 39 8.96 -7.23 -4.02
N SER A 40 9.39 -8.48 -3.81
CA SER A 40 9.08 -9.24 -2.59
C SER A 40 9.65 -8.56 -1.34
N HIS A 41 10.86 -7.97 -1.43
CA HIS A 41 11.45 -7.19 -0.35
C HIS A 41 10.60 -5.95 -0.02
N HIS A 42 10.19 -5.19 -1.03
CA HIS A 42 9.31 -4.02 -0.85
C HIS A 42 7.97 -4.39 -0.22
N LEU A 43 7.34 -5.48 -0.67
CA LEU A 43 6.09 -5.98 -0.10
C LEU A 43 6.27 -6.46 1.35
N LYS A 44 7.40 -7.09 1.67
CA LYS A 44 7.75 -7.42 3.05
C LYS A 44 7.85 -6.16 3.92
N VAL A 45 8.55 -5.11 3.47
CA VAL A 45 8.66 -3.85 4.21
C VAL A 45 7.29 -3.22 4.45
N LEU A 46 6.40 -3.22 3.45
CA LEU A 46 5.03 -2.70 3.59
C LEU A 46 4.21 -3.51 4.61
N ARG A 47 4.31 -4.85 4.56
CA ARG A 47 3.64 -5.74 5.50
C ARG A 47 4.16 -5.54 6.93
N ASP A 48 5.47 -5.53 7.10
CA ASP A 48 6.12 -5.38 8.41
C ASP A 48 5.84 -3.98 9.00
N ALA A 49 5.59 -2.97 8.16
CA ALA A 49 5.11 -1.65 8.55
C ALA A 49 3.60 -1.60 8.89
N GLY A 50 2.87 -2.71 8.75
CA GLY A 50 1.45 -2.82 9.06
C GLY A 50 0.51 -2.20 8.02
N LEU A 51 0.98 -1.91 6.80
CA LEU A 51 0.19 -1.24 5.77
C LEU A 51 -0.63 -2.19 4.91
N VAL A 52 -0.08 -3.37 4.67
CA VAL A 52 -0.73 -4.43 3.90
C VAL A 52 -0.72 -5.72 4.69
N GLU A 53 -1.61 -6.61 4.32
CA GLU A 53 -1.62 -8.00 4.75
C GLU A 53 -1.51 -8.90 3.52
N SER A 54 -1.04 -10.13 3.74
CA SER A 54 -0.77 -11.09 2.67
C SER A 54 -1.44 -12.42 2.96
N ASP A 55 -2.05 -13.01 1.94
CA ASP A 55 -2.68 -14.32 2.00
C ASP A 55 -2.07 -15.25 0.93
N ARG A 56 -1.63 -16.45 1.33
CA ARG A 56 -0.99 -17.39 0.42
C ARG A 56 -2.01 -18.43 -0.04
N ARG A 57 -2.26 -18.47 -1.34
CA ARG A 57 -3.21 -19.39 -1.99
C ARG A 57 -2.45 -20.28 -2.97
N GLY A 58 -2.03 -21.45 -2.48
CA GLY A 58 -1.13 -22.35 -3.21
C GLY A 58 0.23 -21.71 -3.45
N THR A 59 0.64 -21.62 -4.71
CA THR A 59 1.92 -21.03 -5.12
C THR A 59 1.94 -19.50 -5.04
N TRP A 60 0.76 -18.87 -5.11
CA TRP A 60 0.62 -17.42 -5.25
C TRP A 60 0.35 -16.73 -3.92
N VAL A 61 0.80 -15.47 -3.82
CA VAL A 61 0.56 -14.61 -2.65
C VAL A 61 -0.25 -13.41 -3.09
N TRP A 62 -1.35 -13.19 -2.39
CA TRP A 62 -2.29 -12.09 -2.57
C TRP A 62 -2.04 -11.03 -1.51
N TYR A 63 -2.19 -9.77 -1.88
CA TYR A 63 -2.02 -8.63 -0.99
C TYR A 63 -3.29 -7.79 -0.96
N ARG A 64 -3.62 -7.28 0.23
CA ARG A 64 -4.70 -6.32 0.43
C ARG A 64 -4.29 -5.27 1.46
N VAL A 65 -4.96 -4.13 1.40
CA VAL A 65 -4.73 -3.03 2.33
C VAL A 65 -5.28 -3.36 3.71
N ARG A 66 -4.52 -3.02 4.76
CA ARG A 66 -5.07 -2.99 6.12
C ARG A 66 -5.90 -1.73 6.31
N ALA A 67 -7.22 -1.88 6.34
CA ALA A 67 -8.16 -0.75 6.42
C ALA A 67 -7.87 0.21 7.59
N ASP A 68 -7.45 -0.31 8.75
CA ASP A 68 -7.06 0.52 9.90
C ASP A 68 -5.89 1.45 9.60
N ALA A 69 -4.85 0.96 8.91
CA ALA A 69 -3.68 1.76 8.57
C ALA A 69 -4.06 2.92 7.64
N PHE A 70 -4.98 2.69 6.71
CA PHE A 70 -5.48 3.73 5.81
C PHE A 70 -6.41 4.73 6.49
N ARG A 71 -7.24 4.28 7.44
CA ARG A 71 -8.02 5.20 8.29
C ARG A 71 -7.11 6.14 9.07
N GLN A 72 -6.05 5.59 9.67
CA GLN A 72 -5.05 6.40 10.39
C GLN A 72 -4.33 7.37 9.45
N LEU A 73 -3.92 6.92 8.26
CA LEU A 73 -3.27 7.77 7.27
C LEU A 73 -4.19 8.90 6.81
N GLY A 74 -5.46 8.59 6.54
CA GLY A 74 -6.48 9.59 6.17
C GLY A 74 -6.70 10.62 7.26
N ALA A 75 -6.71 10.22 8.53
CA ALA A 75 -6.82 11.15 9.66
C ALA A 75 -5.59 12.07 9.78
N LEU A 76 -4.38 11.55 9.54
CA LEU A 76 -3.14 12.33 9.63
C LEU A 76 -2.95 13.29 8.44
N LEU A 77 -3.42 12.90 7.25
CA LEU A 77 -3.34 13.70 6.03
C LEU A 77 -4.59 14.54 5.79
N HIS A 78 -5.55 14.53 6.72
CA HIS A 78 -6.77 15.31 6.60
C HIS A 78 -6.43 16.80 6.62
N ILE A 79 -6.62 17.46 5.48
CA ILE A 79 -6.62 18.91 5.39
C ILE A 79 -8.07 19.34 5.59
N PRO A 80 -8.42 19.96 6.73
CA PRO A 80 -9.76 20.47 6.93
C PRO A 80 -10.05 21.51 5.84
N ALA A 81 -11.25 21.44 5.26
CA ALA A 81 -11.69 22.49 4.35
C ALA A 81 -11.68 23.83 5.12
N PRO A 82 -11.30 24.94 4.48
CA PRO A 82 -11.44 26.25 5.09
C PRO A 82 -12.92 26.41 5.48
N THR A 83 -13.16 26.64 6.78
CA THR A 83 -14.49 27.00 7.25
C THR A 83 -14.83 28.33 6.59
N GLU A 84 -15.66 28.32 5.56
CA GLU A 84 -16.28 29.54 5.07
C GLU A 84 -17.13 30.08 6.23
N ALA A 85 -16.55 31.03 6.97
CA ALA A 85 -17.28 31.80 7.95
C ALA A 85 -18.35 32.59 7.18
N SER A 86 -19.56 32.03 7.14
CA SER A 86 -20.74 32.74 6.66
C SER A 86 -20.96 33.95 7.57
N ALA A 87 -20.78 35.13 6.99
CA ALA A 87 -21.23 36.40 7.53
C ALA A 87 -22.74 36.57 7.29
#